data_AF-A0ABD3PH71-F1
#
_entry.id   AF-A0ABD3PH71-F1
#
_cell.length_a   1.000
_cell.length_b   1.000
_cell.length_c   1.000
_cell.angle_alpha   90.00
_cell.angle_beta   90.00
_cell.angle_gamma   90.00
#
_symmetry.space_group_name_H-M   'P 1'
#
loop_
_entity.id
_entity.type
_entity.pdbx_description
1 polymer ?
#
loop_
_entity_poly.entity_id
_entity_poly.type
_entity_poly.pdbx_seq_one_letter_code
_entity_poly.pdbx_strand_id
1 'polypeptide(L)'
;MSPVAPTMMTDIVATLTTTSSWRRHQSPTHVEFVAKVVAMMVVWTCLVRLVTVVVKIVASSFWSMPIPPDGASIPSSLPHPNPPGSALPFDVPLSAATDEQIVAFMTFRGESSSFSLADDGLGERGRTLRRVADSAAAYKGLLYQERTMRWIDDHFRLRRPNLKYPYVGAHWNGWSSFYAETAPRIRSMFISSMILIFEHSVNGLVLPGLYLYTRDELYYMLALYGEVAYMIYASTLILASYGLGRDVTVEQMHEAVWPLLLVHHLATIGLCSGCIIVGEGVPKDLVCATLFAMLGFTSSLHYLGQILDFSPLAQVNAPYTRLVNHVFCLASQIAFRGIYWMRICYLSVVHCLGTLGVGAAIIVASMLLLFTLFNVDFVKFHMKATKACWTKIRQEKMGDKIS
;
A
#
# COMPACT_ATOMS: atom_id res chain seq x y z
N MET A 1 10.71 -19.76 -48.03
CA MET A 1 10.59 -19.30 -46.63
C MET A 1 10.47 -17.78 -46.66
N SER A 2 9.30 -17.25 -46.29
CA SER A 2 8.98 -15.82 -46.44
C SER A 2 9.55 -15.00 -45.26
N PRO A 3 10.18 -13.83 -45.47
CA PRO A 3 10.76 -13.02 -44.40
C PRO A 3 9.65 -12.15 -43.77
N VAL A 4 8.86 -12.72 -42.86
CA VAL A 4 7.76 -12.01 -42.17
C VAL A 4 8.24 -11.27 -40.91
N ALA A 5 9.43 -11.57 -40.40
CA ALA A 5 9.95 -11.01 -39.15
C ALA A 5 10.49 -9.56 -39.20
N PRO A 6 11.12 -9.04 -40.29
CA PRO A 6 11.75 -7.73 -40.25
C PRO A 6 10.74 -6.57 -40.19
N THR A 7 9.62 -6.68 -40.92
CA THR A 7 8.62 -5.62 -41.04
C THR A 7 7.88 -5.35 -39.74
N MET A 8 7.50 -6.41 -39.02
CA MET A 8 6.78 -6.32 -37.74
C MET A 8 7.59 -5.55 -36.68
N MET A 9 8.91 -5.70 -36.64
CA MET A 9 9.77 -5.03 -35.66
C MET A 9 9.95 -3.54 -36.00
N THR A 10 10.08 -3.19 -37.28
CA THR A 10 10.05 -1.79 -37.73
C THR A 10 8.70 -1.10 -37.46
N ASP A 11 7.59 -1.80 -37.66
CA ASP A 11 6.25 -1.26 -37.41
C ASP A 11 6.00 -1.03 -35.91
N ILE A 12 6.50 -1.91 -35.04
CA ILE A 12 6.46 -1.73 -33.58
C ILE A 12 7.28 -0.49 -33.17
N VAL A 13 8.51 -0.35 -33.69
CA VAL A 13 9.37 0.79 -33.33
C VAL A 13 8.78 2.11 -33.84
N ALA A 14 8.23 2.16 -35.06
CA ALA A 14 7.56 3.34 -35.61
C ALA A 14 6.28 3.71 -34.82
N THR A 15 5.52 2.70 -34.37
CA THR A 15 4.33 2.87 -33.54
C THR A 15 4.69 3.44 -32.16
N LEU A 16 5.81 3.04 -31.58
CA LEU A 16 6.20 3.48 -30.23
C LEU A 16 6.87 4.86 -30.20
N THR A 17 7.45 5.32 -31.31
CA THR A 17 8.30 6.53 -31.36
C THR A 17 7.61 7.79 -31.85
N THR A 18 6.41 7.69 -32.45
CA THR A 18 5.70 8.87 -32.97
C THR A 18 4.61 9.32 -32.00
N THR A 19 4.68 10.56 -31.51
CA THR A 19 3.61 11.14 -30.66
C THR A 19 2.24 11.14 -31.34
N SER A 20 2.20 11.17 -32.67
CA SER A 20 0.97 11.07 -33.46
C SER A 20 0.29 9.70 -33.38
N SER A 21 1.01 8.60 -33.09
CA SER A 21 0.39 7.28 -32.90
C SER A 21 -0.32 7.18 -31.55
N TRP A 22 0.18 7.89 -30.53
CA TRP A 22 -0.41 7.94 -29.19
C TRP A 22 -1.57 8.93 -29.08
N ARG A 23 -1.62 9.93 -29.98
CA ARG A 23 -2.73 10.87 -30.13
C ARG A 23 -3.91 10.32 -30.96
N ARG A 24 -3.72 9.21 -31.70
CA ARG A 24 -4.80 8.61 -32.49
C ARG A 24 -5.76 7.84 -31.58
N HIS A 25 -7.02 8.26 -31.55
CA HIS A 25 -8.09 7.64 -30.77
C HIS A 25 -9.05 6.76 -31.59
N GLN A 26 -8.64 6.40 -32.81
CA GLN A 26 -9.23 5.26 -33.50
C GLN A 26 -8.92 3.96 -32.75
N SER A 27 -9.83 3.00 -32.84
CA SER A 27 -9.62 1.65 -32.29
C SER A 27 -8.26 1.12 -32.78
N PRO A 28 -7.33 0.76 -31.89
CA PRO A 28 -6.03 0.29 -32.29
C PRO A 28 -6.13 -1.08 -32.94
N THR A 29 -5.24 -1.39 -33.88
CA THR A 29 -5.04 -2.78 -34.28
C THR A 29 -4.57 -3.61 -33.08
N HIS A 30 -4.80 -4.93 -33.10
CA HIS A 30 -4.31 -5.80 -32.03
C HIS A 30 -2.80 -5.70 -31.82
N VAL A 31 -2.03 -5.51 -32.89
CA VAL A 31 -0.57 -5.34 -32.83
C VAL A 31 -0.20 -4.04 -32.14
N GLU A 32 -0.84 -2.91 -32.51
CA GLU A 32 -0.59 -1.62 -31.87
C GLU A 32 -0.97 -1.63 -30.39
N PHE A 33 -2.11 -2.23 -30.04
CA PHE A 33 -2.55 -2.36 -28.64
C PHE A 33 -1.51 -3.12 -27.82
N VAL A 34 -1.12 -4.32 -28.26
CA VAL A 34 -0.14 -5.16 -27.57
C VAL A 34 1.22 -4.45 -27.46
N ALA A 35 1.69 -3.83 -28.55
CA ALA A 35 2.96 -3.11 -28.56
C ALA A 35 2.98 -1.96 -27.54
N LYS A 36 1.92 -1.15 -27.49
CA LYS A 36 1.79 -0.04 -26.54
C LYS A 36 1.67 -0.51 -25.10
N VAL A 37 0.91 -1.57 -24.83
CA VAL A 37 0.83 -2.19 -23.49
C VAL A 37 2.20 -2.70 -23.05
N VAL A 38 2.91 -3.46 -23.90
CA VAL A 38 4.25 -3.98 -23.59
C VAL A 38 5.25 -2.85 -23.34
N ALA A 39 5.23 -1.81 -24.17
CA ALA A 39 6.09 -0.64 -23.96
C ALA A 39 5.79 0.04 -22.62
N MET A 40 4.52 0.24 -22.28
CA MET A 40 4.13 0.81 -20.98
C MET A 40 4.49 -0.13 -19.81
N MET A 41 4.46 -1.45 -19.98
CA MET A 41 4.91 -2.38 -18.95
C MET A 41 6.40 -2.22 -18.67
N VAL A 42 7.22 -2.03 -19.71
CA VAL A 42 8.66 -1.74 -19.57
C VAL A 42 8.86 -0.42 -18.82
N VAL A 43 8.14 0.63 -19.23
CA VAL A 43 8.19 1.95 -18.55
C VAL A 43 7.83 1.80 -17.07
N TRP A 44 6.72 1.15 -16.75
CA TRP A 44 6.29 0.94 -15.36
C TRP A 44 7.26 0.09 -14.57
N THR A 45 7.84 -0.96 -15.15
CA THR A 45 8.88 -1.77 -14.49
C THR A 45 10.08 -0.91 -14.11
N CYS A 46 10.53 -0.04 -15.03
CA CYS A 46 11.63 0.90 -14.78
C CYS A 46 11.26 1.95 -13.72
N LEU A 47 10.06 2.53 -13.81
CA LEU A 47 9.58 3.55 -12.87
C LEU A 47 9.40 2.97 -11.46
N VAL A 48 8.76 1.82 -11.32
CA VAL A 48 8.60 1.13 -10.02
C VAL A 48 9.96 0.87 -9.39
N ARG A 49 10.94 0.39 -10.17
CA ARG A 49 12.30 0.16 -9.67
C ARG A 49 12.98 1.45 -9.25
N LEU A 50 12.88 2.50 -10.06
CA LEU A 50 13.46 3.81 -9.76
C LEU A 50 12.86 4.40 -8.48
N VAL A 51 11.52 4.44 -8.38
CA VAL A 51 10.80 4.94 -7.20
C VAL A 51 11.14 4.12 -5.96
N THR A 52 11.22 2.79 -6.09
CA THR A 52 11.66 1.92 -4.99
C THR A 52 13.05 2.32 -4.48
N VAL A 53 14.01 2.56 -5.37
CA VAL A 53 15.37 2.98 -5.00
C VAL A 53 15.33 4.34 -4.31
N VAL A 54 14.63 5.31 -4.88
CA VAL A 54 14.50 6.66 -4.29
C VAL A 54 13.87 6.60 -2.90
N VAL A 55 12.75 5.88 -2.73
CA VAL A 55 12.07 5.74 -1.44
C VAL A 55 12.98 5.06 -0.42
N LYS A 56 13.74 4.02 -0.82
CA LYS A 56 14.71 3.37 0.07
C LYS A 56 15.83 4.31 0.50
N ILE A 57 16.34 5.15 -0.39
CA ILE A 57 17.37 6.16 -0.07
C ILE A 57 16.83 7.20 0.90
N VAL A 58 15.63 7.73 0.64
CA VAL A 58 14.96 8.68 1.54
C VAL A 58 14.77 8.03 2.91
N ALA A 59 14.26 6.80 2.93
CA ALA A 59 14.03 6.09 4.17
C ALA A 59 15.32 5.76 4.96
N SER A 60 16.39 5.36 4.28
CA SER A 60 17.67 5.13 4.94
C SER A 60 18.28 6.41 5.49
N SER A 61 18.04 7.54 4.82
CA SER A 61 18.63 8.84 5.19
C SER A 61 17.88 9.50 6.35
N PHE A 62 16.54 9.42 6.36
CA PHE A 62 15.71 10.18 7.30
C PHE A 62 15.09 9.34 8.41
N TRP A 63 14.98 8.02 8.21
CA TRP A 63 14.19 7.14 9.09
C TRP A 63 14.97 5.94 9.65
N SER A 64 16.29 5.92 9.52
CA SER A 64 17.15 4.82 9.98
C SER A 64 18.20 5.21 11.02
N MET A 65 17.95 6.29 11.76
CA MET A 65 18.80 6.68 12.89
C MET A 65 18.75 5.59 13.98
N PRO A 66 19.90 5.29 14.63
CA PRO A 66 19.94 4.34 15.73
C PRO A 66 19.14 4.83 16.95
N ILE A 67 18.62 3.89 17.74
CA ILE A 67 17.89 4.25 18.97
C ILE A 67 18.89 4.62 20.07
N PRO A 68 18.75 5.78 20.72
CA PRO A 68 19.58 6.13 21.88
C PRO A 68 19.31 5.15 23.03
N PRO A 69 20.35 4.62 23.71
CA PRO A 69 20.16 3.75 24.87
C PRO A 69 19.24 4.34 25.94
N ASP A 70 19.34 5.64 26.18
CA ASP A 70 18.52 6.37 27.16
C ASP A 70 17.03 6.45 26.80
N GLY A 71 16.68 6.22 25.53
CA GLY A 71 15.30 6.14 25.04
C GLY A 71 14.78 4.71 24.85
N ALA A 72 15.60 3.69 25.14
CA ALA A 72 15.26 2.29 24.95
C ALA A 72 14.76 1.65 26.25
N SER A 73 13.87 0.68 26.10
CA SER A 73 13.39 -0.19 27.18
C SER A 73 13.43 -1.65 26.73
N ILE A 74 13.51 -2.57 27.68
CA ILE A 74 13.33 -4.02 27.48
C ILE A 74 12.08 -4.48 28.24
N PRO A 75 11.44 -5.60 27.85
CA PRO A 75 10.28 -6.12 28.57
C PRO A 75 10.71 -6.85 29.86
N SER A 76 9.92 -6.71 30.92
CA SER A 76 10.10 -7.44 32.18
C SER A 76 9.73 -8.92 32.09
N SER A 77 8.97 -9.31 31.07
CA SER A 77 8.53 -10.69 30.84
C SER A 77 8.93 -11.18 29.45
N LEU A 78 9.43 -12.41 29.39
CA LEU A 78 9.91 -13.06 28.17
C LEU A 78 9.25 -14.44 28.02
N PRO A 79 8.58 -14.74 26.89
CA PRO A 79 8.28 -13.85 25.78
C PRO A 79 7.28 -12.74 26.18
N HIS A 80 7.41 -11.56 25.58
CA HIS A 80 6.54 -10.41 25.89
C HIS A 80 5.08 -10.70 25.52
N PRO A 81 4.11 -10.47 26.42
CA PRO A 81 2.70 -10.64 26.11
C PRO A 81 2.27 -9.69 24.97
N ASN A 82 1.78 -10.27 23.87
CA ASN A 82 1.42 -9.54 22.64
C ASN A 82 -0.10 -9.64 22.32
N PRO A 83 -1.01 -9.26 23.23
CA PRO A 83 -2.45 -9.52 23.08
C PRO A 83 -3.11 -8.69 21.96
N PRO A 84 -4.14 -9.21 21.26
CA PRO A 84 -4.88 -8.45 20.26
C PRO A 84 -5.57 -7.19 20.83
N GLY A 85 -5.45 -6.06 20.12
CA GLY A 85 -6.12 -4.81 20.46
C GLY A 85 -5.55 -4.03 21.64
N SER A 86 -4.47 -4.50 22.27
CA SER A 86 -3.75 -3.79 23.33
C SER A 86 -2.25 -3.90 23.08
N ALA A 87 -1.49 -2.87 23.42
CA ALA A 87 -0.07 -2.85 23.15
C ALA A 87 0.69 -2.55 24.43
N LEU A 88 1.05 -3.62 25.14
CA LEU A 88 1.78 -3.53 26.40
C LEU A 88 3.17 -2.93 26.14
N PRO A 89 3.56 -1.85 26.84
CA PRO A 89 4.87 -1.25 26.68
C PRO A 89 5.97 -2.20 27.16
N PHE A 90 7.19 -1.98 26.65
CA PHE A 90 8.38 -2.44 27.35
C PHE A 90 8.61 -1.55 28.56
N ASP A 91 8.70 -2.16 29.73
CA ASP A 91 8.50 -1.52 31.02
C ASP A 91 9.78 -1.35 31.84
N VAL A 92 10.91 -1.90 31.38
CA VAL A 92 12.21 -1.73 32.02
C VAL A 92 13.07 -0.79 31.18
N PRO A 93 13.23 0.50 31.54
CA PRO A 93 14.14 1.41 30.87
C PRO A 93 15.57 0.85 30.90
N LEU A 94 16.29 0.93 29.78
CA LEU A 94 17.62 0.34 29.67
C LEU A 94 18.63 0.99 30.63
N SER A 95 18.45 2.27 30.95
CA SER A 95 19.23 2.99 31.97
C SER A 95 19.01 2.47 33.40
N ALA A 96 17.91 1.76 33.65
CA ALA A 96 17.55 1.18 34.94
C ALA A 96 17.57 -0.36 34.94
N ALA A 97 17.92 -0.98 33.81
CA ALA A 97 17.98 -2.43 33.68
C ALA A 97 19.20 -2.98 34.43
N THR A 98 18.98 -4.05 35.20
CA THR A 98 20.07 -4.82 35.82
C THR A 98 20.83 -5.62 34.78
N ASP A 99 22.08 -5.97 35.07
CA ASP A 99 22.92 -6.76 34.16
C ASP A 99 22.27 -8.15 33.91
N GLU A 100 21.64 -8.74 34.92
CA GLU A 100 20.88 -9.99 34.79
C GLU A 100 19.71 -9.86 33.81
N GLN A 101 18.96 -8.76 33.86
CA GLN A 101 17.85 -8.50 32.93
C GLN A 101 18.36 -8.32 31.49
N ILE A 102 19.47 -7.61 31.31
CA ILE A 102 20.11 -7.42 30.01
C ILE A 102 20.56 -8.77 29.43
N VAL A 103 21.28 -9.58 30.22
CA VAL A 103 21.77 -10.90 29.79
C VAL A 103 20.60 -11.84 29.48
N ALA A 104 19.56 -11.86 30.33
CA ALA A 104 18.37 -12.67 30.09
C ALA A 104 17.66 -12.29 28.78
N PHE A 105 17.49 -10.99 28.54
CA PHE A 105 16.90 -10.48 27.30
C PHE A 105 17.73 -10.87 26.07
N MET A 106 19.04 -10.60 26.09
CA MET A 106 19.93 -10.93 24.96
C MET A 106 20.02 -12.43 24.70
N THR A 107 19.99 -13.25 25.76
CA THR A 107 19.94 -14.71 25.64
C THR A 107 18.63 -15.17 25.00
N PHE A 108 17.48 -14.61 25.41
CA PHE A 108 16.19 -14.88 24.76
C PHE A 108 16.19 -14.48 23.27
N ARG A 109 16.91 -13.39 22.93
CA ARG A 109 17.08 -12.94 21.54
C ARG A 109 18.08 -13.80 20.74
N GLY A 110 18.76 -14.75 21.38
CA GLY A 110 19.71 -15.68 20.74
C GLY A 110 21.12 -15.13 20.58
N GLU A 111 21.52 -14.10 21.34
CA GLU A 111 22.84 -13.44 21.25
C GLU A 111 23.85 -13.90 22.33
N SER A 112 23.65 -15.08 22.92
CA SER A 112 24.23 -15.52 24.19
C SER A 112 25.73 -15.85 24.23
N SER A 113 26.47 -15.86 23.12
CA SER A 113 27.85 -16.39 23.10
C SER A 113 28.98 -15.37 23.38
N SER A 114 28.71 -14.11 23.70
CA SER A 114 29.78 -13.10 23.94
C SER A 114 29.41 -11.91 24.84
N PHE A 115 28.29 -11.96 25.56
CA PHE A 115 27.81 -10.82 26.35
C PHE A 115 28.34 -10.90 27.80
N SER A 116 29.57 -10.44 28.02
CA SER A 116 30.12 -10.25 29.38
C SER A 116 30.20 -8.75 29.65
N LEU A 117 29.42 -8.26 30.62
CA LEU A 117 29.50 -6.88 31.12
C LEU A 117 30.66 -6.68 32.11
N ALA A 118 31.37 -7.77 32.46
CA ALA A 118 32.30 -7.82 33.58
C ALA A 118 33.69 -7.21 33.33
N ASP A 119 34.02 -6.82 32.08
CA ASP A 119 35.33 -6.26 31.73
C ASP A 119 35.25 -5.05 30.76
N ASP A 120 34.07 -4.41 30.70
CA ASP A 120 33.79 -3.34 29.74
C ASP A 120 34.27 -1.98 30.26
N GLY A 121 35.31 -1.40 29.64
CA GLY A 121 35.65 0.01 29.84
C GLY A 121 34.47 0.95 29.50
N LEU A 122 34.51 2.21 29.93
CA LEU A 122 33.43 3.21 29.70
C LEU A 122 32.94 3.31 28.23
N GLY A 123 33.81 3.07 27.25
CA GLY A 123 33.45 3.04 25.82
C GLY A 123 32.80 1.74 25.34
N GLU A 124 33.00 0.63 26.05
CA GLU A 124 32.50 -0.70 25.67
C GLU A 124 31.09 -0.94 26.19
N ARG A 125 30.80 -0.52 27.43
CA ARG A 125 29.44 -0.53 27.98
C ARG A 125 28.46 0.26 27.10
N GLY A 126 28.89 1.40 26.54
CA GLY A 126 28.07 2.17 25.59
C GLY A 126 27.72 1.41 24.31
N ARG A 127 28.65 0.59 23.78
CA ARG A 127 28.40 -0.27 22.61
C ARG A 127 27.47 -1.42 22.97
N THR A 128 27.67 -2.03 24.13
CA THR A 128 26.86 -3.09 24.68
C THR A 128 25.40 -2.63 24.84
N LEU A 129 25.17 -1.49 25.50
CA LEU A 129 23.83 -0.91 25.66
C LEU A 129 23.18 -0.53 24.31
N ARG A 130 23.96 -0.04 23.34
CA ARG A 130 23.43 0.21 21.99
C ARG A 130 22.94 -1.06 21.30
N ARG A 131 23.70 -2.17 21.42
CA ARG A 131 23.24 -3.47 20.89
C ARG A 131 21.95 -3.94 21.55
N VAL A 132 21.81 -3.75 22.87
CA VAL A 132 20.55 -4.08 23.58
C VAL A 132 19.40 -3.23 23.06
N ALA A 133 19.61 -1.91 22.89
CA ALA A 133 18.62 -1.00 22.35
C ALA A 133 18.15 -1.41 20.95
N ASP A 134 19.09 -1.76 20.06
CA ASP A 134 18.78 -2.23 18.71
C ASP A 134 18.04 -3.58 18.71
N SER A 135 18.41 -4.51 19.60
CA SER A 135 17.74 -5.81 19.74
C SER A 135 16.33 -5.67 20.32
N ALA A 136 16.13 -4.74 21.26
CA ALA A 136 14.82 -4.37 21.79
C ALA A 136 13.90 -3.78 20.71
N ALA A 137 14.43 -2.85 19.91
CA ALA A 137 13.74 -2.27 18.75
C ALA A 137 13.27 -3.34 17.78
N ALA A 138 14.19 -4.24 17.40
CA ALA A 138 13.91 -5.32 16.47
C ALA A 138 12.84 -6.27 17.03
N TYR A 139 12.91 -6.61 18.32
CA TYR A 139 11.92 -7.46 18.95
C TYR A 139 10.53 -6.82 18.96
N LYS A 140 10.43 -5.54 19.31
CA LYS A 140 9.17 -4.78 19.26
C LYS A 140 8.58 -4.75 17.85
N GLY A 141 9.41 -4.50 16.84
CA GLY A 141 8.99 -4.52 15.44
C GLY A 141 8.46 -5.89 15.00
N LEU A 142 9.10 -6.98 15.44
CA LEU A 142 8.66 -8.35 15.14
C LEU A 142 7.29 -8.65 15.76
N LEU A 143 7.09 -8.31 17.03
CA LEU A 143 5.80 -8.49 17.71
C LEU A 143 4.67 -7.76 17.00
N TYR A 144 4.92 -6.54 16.53
CA TYR A 144 3.94 -5.80 15.75
C TYR A 144 3.65 -6.46 14.39
N GLN A 145 4.69 -6.85 13.66
CA GLN A 145 4.52 -7.51 12.37
C GLN A 145 3.71 -8.80 12.50
N GLU A 146 4.05 -9.68 13.44
CA GLU A 146 3.30 -10.92 13.65
C GLU A 146 1.82 -10.65 13.93
N ARG A 147 1.54 -9.68 14.80
CA ARG A 147 0.18 -9.30 15.16
C ARG A 147 -0.60 -8.75 13.95
N THR A 148 0.02 -7.86 13.18
CA THR A 148 -0.60 -7.27 11.98
C THR A 148 -0.85 -8.33 10.93
N MET A 149 0.10 -9.22 10.66
CA MET A 149 -0.08 -10.30 9.68
C MET A 149 -1.20 -11.26 10.10
N ARG A 150 -1.25 -11.67 11.38
CA ARG A 150 -2.35 -12.49 11.90
C ARG A 150 -3.70 -11.78 11.77
N TRP A 151 -3.75 -10.47 12.02
CA TRP A 151 -4.98 -9.71 11.88
C TRP A 151 -5.46 -9.63 10.42
N ILE A 152 -4.54 -9.40 9.47
CA ILE A 152 -4.87 -9.36 8.04
C ILE A 152 -5.40 -10.72 7.60
N ASP A 153 -4.75 -11.81 8.01
CA ASP A 153 -5.19 -13.17 7.73
C ASP A 153 -6.59 -13.46 8.30
N ASP A 154 -6.79 -13.17 9.58
CA ASP A 154 -8.08 -13.34 10.26
C ASP A 154 -9.20 -12.51 9.61
N HIS A 155 -8.87 -11.31 9.10
CA HIS A 155 -9.84 -10.40 8.51
C HIS A 155 -10.21 -10.78 7.07
N PHE A 156 -9.21 -11.01 6.21
CA PHE A 156 -9.45 -11.22 4.78
C PHE A 156 -9.68 -12.69 4.44
N ARG A 157 -8.92 -13.62 5.03
CA ARG A 157 -9.07 -15.07 4.77
C ARG A 157 -10.18 -15.67 5.63
N LEU A 158 -10.14 -15.46 6.94
CA LEU A 158 -11.08 -16.11 7.87
C LEU A 158 -12.36 -15.31 8.10
N ARG A 159 -12.43 -14.04 7.65
CA ARG A 159 -13.59 -13.14 7.80
C ARG A 159 -14.15 -13.08 9.22
N ARG A 160 -13.26 -13.17 10.23
CA ARG A 160 -13.70 -13.24 11.63
C ARG A 160 -14.41 -11.95 12.04
N PRO A 161 -15.59 -12.03 12.68
CA PRO A 161 -16.27 -10.86 13.22
C PRO A 161 -15.51 -10.31 14.43
N ASN A 162 -15.74 -9.03 14.76
CA ASN A 162 -15.26 -8.39 16.00
C ASN A 162 -13.74 -8.42 16.24
N LEU A 163 -12.92 -8.62 15.21
CA LEU A 163 -11.46 -8.57 15.32
C LEU A 163 -10.99 -7.21 15.86
N LYS A 164 -10.18 -7.21 16.91
CA LYS A 164 -9.58 -5.99 17.43
C LYS A 164 -8.46 -5.50 16.49
N TYR A 165 -8.43 -4.21 16.19
CA TYR A 165 -7.41 -3.62 15.30
C TYR A 165 -6.01 -3.77 15.92
N PRO A 166 -4.95 -4.08 15.14
CA PRO A 166 -3.61 -4.25 15.67
C PRO A 166 -3.00 -2.89 16.02
N TYR A 167 -2.65 -2.69 17.29
CA TYR A 167 -1.92 -1.51 17.77
C TYR A 167 -0.45 -1.83 18.06
N VAL A 168 0.43 -0.85 17.96
CA VAL A 168 1.85 -0.98 18.36
C VAL A 168 2.06 -0.51 19.80
N GLY A 169 3.03 -1.13 20.49
CA GLY A 169 3.37 -0.82 21.89
C GLY A 169 3.77 0.65 22.09
N ALA A 170 3.47 1.20 23.27
CA ALA A 170 3.95 2.52 23.67
C ALA A 170 5.49 2.57 23.77
N HIS A 171 6.05 3.80 23.84
CA HIS A 171 7.49 4.13 23.82
C HIS A 171 8.17 3.96 22.47
N TRP A 172 8.08 4.99 21.64
CA TRP A 172 8.62 5.03 20.28
C TRP A 172 9.59 6.21 20.12
N ASN A 173 10.74 6.01 19.46
CA ASN A 173 11.85 6.98 19.39
C ASN A 173 11.77 7.99 18.22
N GLY A 174 10.58 8.27 17.71
CA GLY A 174 10.32 9.25 16.65
C GLY A 174 10.54 8.73 15.22
N TRP A 175 10.25 9.57 14.21
CA TRP A 175 10.36 9.19 12.79
C TRP A 175 11.77 8.80 12.36
N SER A 176 12.77 9.39 13.00
CA SER A 176 14.17 9.14 12.72
C SER A 176 14.56 7.67 12.91
N SER A 177 13.93 6.95 13.83
CA SER A 177 14.27 5.56 14.15
C SER A 177 13.26 4.55 13.59
N PHE A 178 12.42 4.98 12.65
CA PHE A 178 11.30 4.17 12.15
C PHE A 178 11.70 2.84 11.53
N TYR A 179 12.74 2.83 10.73
CA TYR A 179 13.25 1.59 10.20
C TYR A 179 13.75 0.74 11.35
N ALA A 180 14.59 1.23 12.25
CA ALA A 180 15.14 0.43 13.36
C ALA A 180 14.06 -0.32 14.18
N GLU A 181 12.92 0.31 14.46
CA GLU A 181 11.83 -0.27 15.27
C GLU A 181 10.73 -1.00 14.47
N THR A 182 10.80 -1.07 13.13
CA THR A 182 9.86 -1.87 12.33
C THR A 182 10.50 -3.11 11.77
N ALA A 183 9.75 -4.22 11.72
CA ALA A 183 10.25 -5.45 11.11
C ALA A 183 10.19 -5.39 9.56
N PRO A 184 11.00 -6.23 8.87
CA PRO A 184 11.22 -6.12 7.43
C PRO A 184 9.95 -6.10 6.57
N ARG A 185 8.93 -6.88 6.90
CA ARG A 185 7.70 -6.95 6.09
C ARG A 185 6.89 -5.66 6.19
N ILE A 186 6.78 -5.07 7.39
CA ILE A 186 6.10 -3.79 7.56
C ILE A 186 6.85 -2.66 6.83
N ARG A 187 8.19 -2.67 6.85
CA ARG A 187 9.00 -1.72 6.06
C ARG A 187 8.73 -1.89 4.55
N SER A 188 8.68 -3.13 4.06
CA SER A 188 8.33 -3.41 2.67
C SER A 188 6.94 -2.87 2.33
N MET A 189 5.92 -3.16 3.14
CA MET A 189 4.56 -2.64 2.95
C MET A 189 4.52 -1.11 2.94
N PHE A 190 5.27 -0.45 3.81
CA PHE A 190 5.38 1.01 3.83
C PHE A 190 5.94 1.55 2.50
N ILE A 191 7.05 0.96 2.02
CA ILE A 191 7.65 1.34 0.72
C ILE A 191 6.64 1.08 -0.42
N SER A 192 5.97 -0.07 -0.39
CA SER A 192 4.94 -0.45 -1.34
C SER A 192 3.80 0.55 -1.41
N SER A 193 3.30 1.02 -0.26
CA SER A 193 2.28 2.07 -0.24
C SER A 193 2.76 3.38 -0.90
N MET A 194 4.03 3.75 -0.76
CA MET A 194 4.58 4.93 -1.44
C MET A 194 4.66 4.74 -2.97
N ILE A 195 5.07 3.54 -3.42
CA ILE A 195 5.10 3.20 -4.85
C ILE A 195 3.69 3.24 -5.44
N LEU A 196 2.71 2.70 -4.74
CA LEU A 196 1.31 2.69 -5.18
C LEU A 196 0.73 4.11 -5.21
N ILE A 197 1.02 4.97 -4.22
CA ILE A 197 0.64 6.39 -4.29
C ILE A 197 1.23 7.05 -5.52
N PHE A 198 2.51 6.79 -5.84
CA PHE A 198 3.13 7.35 -7.04
C PHE A 198 2.41 6.91 -8.31
N GLU A 199 2.19 5.60 -8.47
CA GLU A 199 1.54 5.04 -9.65
C GLU A 199 0.10 5.57 -9.82
N HIS A 200 -0.68 5.53 -8.74
CA HIS A 200 -2.03 6.06 -8.70
C HIS A 200 -2.09 7.57 -8.94
N SER A 201 -1.08 8.31 -8.49
CA SER A 201 -0.99 9.74 -8.77
C SER A 201 -0.71 10.00 -10.25
N VAL A 202 0.11 9.19 -10.91
CA VAL A 202 0.36 9.37 -12.35
C VAL A 202 -0.87 8.99 -13.18
N ASN A 203 -1.37 7.76 -13.04
CA ASN A 203 -2.45 7.23 -13.88
C ASN A 203 -3.83 7.72 -13.47
N GLY A 204 -4.02 8.04 -12.20
CA GLY A 204 -5.30 8.45 -11.64
C GLY A 204 -5.44 9.96 -11.47
N LEU A 205 -4.38 10.71 -11.16
CA LEU A 205 -4.48 12.14 -10.84
C LEU A 205 -3.91 13.05 -11.94
N VAL A 206 -2.62 12.89 -12.24
CA VAL A 206 -1.86 13.79 -13.13
C VAL A 206 -2.31 13.64 -14.58
N LEU A 207 -2.28 12.43 -15.14
CA LEU A 207 -2.63 12.23 -16.54
C LEU A 207 -4.13 12.51 -16.82
N PRO A 208 -5.09 12.01 -16.02
CA PRO A 208 -6.50 12.38 -16.20
C PRO A 208 -6.75 13.87 -15.98
N GLY A 209 -6.10 14.51 -14.99
CA GLY A 209 -6.21 15.94 -14.74
C GLY A 209 -5.70 16.78 -15.91
N LEU A 210 -4.57 16.39 -16.49
CA LEU A 210 -4.02 17.04 -17.69
C LEU A 210 -4.96 16.90 -18.89
N TYR A 211 -5.58 15.72 -19.10
CA TYR A 211 -6.60 15.57 -20.14
C TYR A 211 -7.80 16.49 -19.88
N LEU A 212 -8.35 16.52 -18.66
CA LEU A 212 -9.51 17.35 -18.33
C LEU A 212 -9.24 18.85 -18.51
N TYR A 213 -8.00 19.27 -18.29
CA TYR A 213 -7.56 20.65 -18.46
C TYR A 213 -7.26 21.02 -19.92
N THR A 214 -6.45 20.20 -20.61
CA THR A 214 -5.92 20.53 -21.94
C THR A 214 -6.75 19.99 -23.10
N ARG A 215 -7.57 18.96 -22.83
CA ARG A 215 -8.25 18.13 -23.83
C ARG A 215 -7.31 17.40 -24.79
N ASP A 216 -6.02 17.29 -24.46
CA ASP A 216 -5.07 16.50 -25.24
C ASP A 216 -5.23 15.00 -24.94
N GLU A 217 -5.67 14.25 -25.95
CA GLU A 217 -5.94 12.82 -25.87
C GLU A 217 -4.72 11.96 -25.56
N LEU A 218 -3.51 12.50 -25.79
CA LEU A 218 -2.28 11.84 -25.37
C LEU A 218 -2.32 11.49 -23.89
N TYR A 219 -2.77 12.40 -23.03
CA TYR A 219 -2.81 12.16 -21.58
C TYR A 219 -3.85 11.11 -21.19
N TYR A 220 -5.00 11.12 -21.85
CA TYR A 220 -6.02 10.08 -21.69
C TYR A 220 -5.47 8.69 -22.06
N MET A 221 -4.80 8.59 -23.21
CA MET A 221 -4.23 7.34 -23.67
C MET A 221 -3.09 6.85 -22.78
N LEU A 222 -2.19 7.73 -22.36
CA LEU A 222 -1.12 7.38 -21.45
C LEU A 222 -1.67 6.86 -20.11
N ALA A 223 -2.74 7.47 -19.59
CA ALA A 223 -3.39 7.00 -18.36
C ALA A 223 -3.94 5.58 -18.52
N LEU A 224 -4.68 5.30 -19.59
CA LEU A 224 -5.30 3.98 -19.79
C LEU A 224 -4.27 2.89 -20.12
N TYR A 225 -3.34 3.14 -21.04
CA TYR A 225 -2.29 2.16 -21.34
C TYR A 225 -1.36 1.95 -20.14
N GLY A 226 -1.08 3.03 -19.38
CA GLY A 226 -0.33 2.96 -18.13
C GLY A 226 -1.02 2.06 -17.11
N GLU A 227 -2.31 2.27 -16.88
CA GLU A 227 -3.12 1.49 -15.94
C GLU A 227 -3.18 0.01 -16.35
N VAL A 228 -3.51 -0.28 -17.61
CA VAL A 228 -3.56 -1.67 -18.11
C VAL A 228 -2.21 -2.36 -17.95
N ALA A 229 -1.12 -1.70 -18.35
CA ALA A 229 0.22 -2.24 -18.25
C ALA A 229 0.63 -2.51 -16.79
N TYR A 230 0.38 -1.55 -15.89
CA TYR A 230 0.70 -1.71 -14.48
C TYR A 230 -0.11 -2.84 -13.84
N MET A 231 -1.41 -2.94 -14.12
CA MET A 231 -2.27 -4.00 -13.58
C MET A 231 -1.89 -5.39 -14.09
N ILE A 232 -1.45 -5.53 -15.35
CA ILE A 232 -0.91 -6.79 -15.89
C ILE A 232 0.39 -7.15 -15.16
N TYR A 233 1.30 -6.18 -14.99
CA TYR A 233 2.55 -6.36 -14.27
C TYR A 233 2.30 -6.81 -12.82
N ALA A 234 1.47 -6.10 -12.06
CA ALA A 234 1.10 -6.42 -10.69
C ALA A 234 0.43 -7.81 -10.58
N SER A 235 -0.51 -8.12 -11.47
CA SER A 235 -1.17 -9.44 -11.50
C SER A 235 -0.19 -10.58 -11.78
N THR A 236 0.78 -10.37 -12.67
CA THR A 236 1.82 -11.35 -12.96
C THR A 236 2.69 -11.61 -11.73
N LEU A 237 3.00 -10.59 -10.94
CA LEU A 237 3.74 -10.76 -9.69
C LEU A 237 2.93 -11.50 -8.61
N ILE A 238 1.61 -11.32 -8.56
CA ILE A 238 0.74 -12.13 -7.68
C ILE A 238 0.82 -13.60 -8.09
N LEU A 239 0.68 -13.91 -9.38
CA LEU A 239 0.77 -15.29 -9.89
C LEU A 239 2.16 -15.90 -9.66
N ALA A 240 3.23 -15.12 -9.88
CA ALA A 240 4.59 -15.54 -9.58
C ALA A 240 4.78 -15.81 -8.07
N SER A 241 4.12 -15.03 -7.20
CA SER A 241 4.19 -15.23 -5.75
C SER A 241 3.57 -16.56 -5.33
N TYR A 242 2.44 -16.94 -5.92
CA TYR A 242 1.87 -18.27 -5.75
C TYR A 242 2.81 -19.39 -6.22
N GLY A 243 3.43 -19.22 -7.40
CA GLY A 243 4.36 -20.21 -7.95
C GLY A 243 5.66 -20.37 -7.15
N LEU A 244 6.18 -19.28 -6.58
CA LEU A 244 7.44 -19.27 -5.84
C LEU A 244 7.27 -19.55 -4.34
N GLY A 245 6.04 -19.59 -3.81
CA GLY A 245 5.78 -19.74 -2.38
C GLY A 245 6.32 -18.58 -1.52
N ARG A 246 6.53 -17.40 -2.13
CA ARG A 246 7.01 -16.20 -1.44
C ARG A 246 6.44 -14.94 -2.08
N ASP A 247 6.26 -13.90 -1.28
CA ASP A 247 5.72 -12.62 -1.73
C ASP A 247 6.74 -11.84 -2.58
N VAL A 248 6.45 -11.71 -3.88
CA VAL A 248 7.19 -10.87 -4.84
C VAL A 248 6.32 -9.76 -5.42
N THR A 249 5.15 -9.51 -4.83
CA THR A 249 4.20 -8.49 -5.28
C THR A 249 4.75 -7.07 -5.07
N VAL A 250 4.27 -6.08 -5.83
CA VAL A 250 4.64 -4.68 -5.55
C VAL A 250 4.02 -4.26 -4.23
N GLU A 251 2.81 -4.72 -3.95
CA GLU A 251 1.97 -4.36 -2.81
C GLU A 251 2.50 -4.91 -1.48
N GLN A 252 3.29 -5.99 -1.52
CA GLN A 252 3.87 -6.68 -0.36
C GLN A 252 2.82 -7.07 0.71
N MET A 253 1.58 -7.27 0.25
CA MET A 253 0.43 -7.58 1.09
C MET A 253 0.41 -9.05 1.48
N HIS A 254 -0.24 -9.37 2.61
CA HIS A 254 -0.46 -10.76 3.03
C HIS A 254 -1.19 -11.54 1.92
N GLU A 255 -0.85 -12.82 1.76
CA GLU A 255 -1.42 -13.71 0.71
C GLU A 255 -2.96 -13.81 0.76
N ALA A 256 -3.53 -13.61 1.94
CA ALA A 256 -4.97 -13.54 2.17
C ALA A 256 -5.68 -12.45 1.33
N VAL A 257 -4.93 -11.42 0.89
CA VAL A 257 -5.46 -10.29 0.11
C VAL A 257 -5.28 -10.50 -1.39
N TRP A 258 -4.41 -11.42 -1.82
CA TRP A 258 -4.07 -11.63 -3.24
C TRP A 258 -5.28 -11.97 -4.13
N PRO A 259 -6.24 -12.84 -3.74
CA PRO A 259 -7.41 -13.11 -4.58
C PRO A 259 -8.26 -11.85 -4.81
N LEU A 260 -8.40 -11.01 -3.78
CA LEU A 260 -9.15 -9.76 -3.88
C LEU A 260 -8.45 -8.77 -4.83
N LEU A 261 -7.13 -8.65 -4.71
CA LEU A 261 -6.32 -7.80 -5.61
C LEU A 261 -6.38 -8.30 -7.04
N LEU A 262 -6.29 -9.62 -7.27
CA LEU A 262 -6.33 -10.18 -8.61
C LEU A 262 -7.67 -9.89 -9.30
N VAL A 263 -8.80 -10.06 -8.60
CA VAL A 263 -10.13 -9.72 -9.15
C VAL A 263 -10.22 -8.22 -9.46
N HIS A 264 -9.70 -7.37 -8.58
CA HIS A 264 -9.65 -5.93 -8.80
C HIS A 264 -8.83 -5.58 -10.04
N HIS A 265 -7.60 -6.11 -10.17
CA HIS A 265 -6.71 -5.84 -11.30
C HIS A 265 -7.33 -6.32 -12.62
N LEU A 266 -7.93 -7.51 -12.65
CA LEU A 266 -8.59 -8.04 -13.86
C LEU A 266 -9.78 -7.19 -14.28
N ALA A 267 -10.58 -6.70 -13.32
CA ALA A 267 -11.68 -5.80 -13.61
C ALA A 267 -11.18 -4.44 -14.16
N THR A 268 -10.09 -3.90 -13.59
CA THR A 268 -9.44 -2.68 -14.10
C THR A 268 -8.91 -2.87 -15.52
N ILE A 269 -8.19 -3.97 -15.78
CA ILE A 269 -7.68 -4.32 -17.11
C ILE A 269 -8.82 -4.37 -18.11
N GLY A 270 -9.92 -5.04 -17.76
CA GLY A 270 -11.10 -5.17 -18.61
C GLY A 270 -11.73 -3.82 -18.94
N LEU A 271 -12.00 -2.97 -17.94
CA LEU A 271 -12.60 -1.65 -18.15
C LEU A 271 -11.70 -0.72 -18.98
N CYS A 272 -10.41 -0.64 -18.63
CA CYS A 272 -9.48 0.27 -19.31
C CYS A 272 -9.16 -0.20 -20.74
N SER A 273 -8.97 -1.52 -20.94
CA SER A 273 -8.79 -2.09 -22.29
C SER A 273 -10.04 -1.92 -23.14
N GLY A 274 -11.23 -2.10 -22.55
CA GLY A 274 -12.51 -1.83 -23.21
C GLY A 274 -12.60 -0.38 -23.69
N CYS A 275 -12.20 0.57 -22.85
CA CYS A 275 -12.18 1.99 -23.24
C CYS A 275 -11.20 2.25 -24.41
N ILE A 276 -10.02 1.64 -24.39
CA ILE A 276 -9.04 1.76 -25.47
C ILE A 276 -9.59 1.17 -26.79
N ILE A 277 -10.18 -0.02 -26.73
CA ILE A 277 -10.66 -0.76 -27.90
C ILE A 277 -11.86 -0.07 -28.54
N VAL A 278 -12.80 0.44 -27.73
CA VAL A 278 -13.99 1.15 -28.24
C VAL A 278 -13.60 2.49 -28.88
N GLY A 279 -12.50 3.12 -28.45
CA GLY A 279 -12.01 4.35 -29.04
C GLY A 279 -13.02 5.50 -28.91
N GLU A 280 -13.29 6.20 -30.02
CA GLU A 280 -14.16 7.38 -30.08
C GLU A 280 -15.56 7.21 -29.46
N GLY A 281 -16.05 5.96 -29.34
CA GLY A 281 -17.32 5.67 -28.70
C GLY A 281 -17.34 5.84 -27.18
N VAL A 282 -16.23 6.26 -26.53
CA VAL A 282 -16.12 6.33 -25.06
C VAL A 282 -16.28 7.76 -24.53
N PRO A 283 -17.04 7.98 -23.44
CA PRO A 283 -17.16 9.28 -22.80
C PRO A 283 -15.90 9.57 -21.97
N LYS A 284 -14.84 10.06 -22.63
CA LYS A 284 -13.50 10.31 -22.03
C LYS A 284 -13.57 11.11 -20.73
N ASP A 285 -14.40 12.14 -20.68
CA ASP A 285 -14.56 12.99 -19.49
C ASP A 285 -15.08 12.20 -18.29
N LEU A 286 -16.02 11.28 -18.53
CA LEU A 286 -16.53 10.38 -17.49
C LEU A 286 -15.45 9.40 -17.03
N VAL A 287 -14.66 8.85 -17.97
CA VAL A 287 -13.56 7.92 -17.66
C VAL A 287 -12.47 8.63 -16.86
N CYS A 288 -12.01 9.81 -17.28
CA CYS A 288 -11.00 10.58 -16.55
C CYS A 288 -11.50 11.04 -15.18
N ALA A 289 -12.77 11.46 -15.06
CA ALA A 289 -13.35 11.78 -13.76
C ALA A 289 -13.43 10.54 -12.84
N THR A 290 -13.69 9.36 -13.42
CA THR A 290 -13.67 8.08 -12.69
C THR A 290 -12.28 7.72 -12.22
N LEU A 291 -11.26 7.81 -13.09
CA LEU A 291 -9.85 7.59 -12.72
C LEU A 291 -9.41 8.57 -11.64
N PHE A 292 -9.75 9.84 -11.76
CA PHE A 292 -9.47 10.86 -10.76
C PHE A 292 -10.09 10.53 -9.40
N ALA A 293 -11.39 10.28 -9.36
CA ALA A 293 -12.10 10.04 -8.11
C ALA A 293 -11.68 8.72 -7.45
N MET A 294 -11.63 7.65 -8.23
CA MET A 294 -11.44 6.28 -7.72
C MET A 294 -9.96 5.97 -7.52
N LEU A 295 -9.14 6.16 -8.55
CA LEU A 295 -7.71 5.80 -8.50
C LEU A 295 -6.88 6.93 -7.89
N GLY A 296 -6.90 8.11 -8.51
CA GLY A 296 -6.00 9.21 -8.16
C GLY A 296 -6.21 9.76 -6.75
N PHE A 297 -7.47 10.01 -6.37
CA PHE A 297 -7.79 10.63 -5.09
C PHE A 297 -8.04 9.59 -3.99
N THR A 298 -9.10 8.78 -4.11
CA THR A 298 -9.51 7.93 -2.98
C THR A 298 -8.60 6.73 -2.72
N SER A 299 -7.99 6.12 -3.74
CA SER A 299 -7.00 5.05 -3.51
C SER A 299 -5.68 5.62 -2.97
N SER A 300 -5.14 6.73 -3.52
CA SER A 300 -3.94 7.36 -2.95
C SER A 300 -4.13 7.77 -1.49
N LEU A 301 -5.31 8.30 -1.16
CA LEU A 301 -5.68 8.65 0.21
C LEU A 301 -5.78 7.41 1.13
N HIS A 302 -6.23 6.26 0.60
CA HIS A 302 -6.20 5.00 1.33
C HIS A 302 -4.77 4.57 1.67
N TYR A 303 -3.86 4.60 0.68
CA TYR A 303 -2.46 4.24 0.89
C TYR A 303 -1.74 5.22 1.83
N LEU A 304 -2.11 6.50 1.81
CA LEU A 304 -1.64 7.44 2.84
C LEU A 304 -2.11 6.98 4.23
N GLY A 305 -3.36 6.54 4.37
CA GLY A 305 -3.86 5.93 5.59
C GLY A 305 -3.08 4.68 6.02
N GLN A 306 -2.72 3.81 5.07
CA GLN A 306 -1.87 2.63 5.34
C GLN A 306 -0.48 3.03 5.82
N ILE A 307 0.16 4.01 5.17
CA ILE A 307 1.42 4.58 5.62
C ILE A 307 1.26 5.02 7.07
N LEU A 308 0.26 5.85 7.38
CA LEU A 308 0.04 6.33 8.75
C LEU A 308 -0.16 5.19 9.76
N ASP A 309 -0.92 4.15 9.39
CA ASP A 309 -1.20 2.97 10.21
C ASP A 309 0.01 2.04 10.40
N PHE A 310 0.93 2.01 9.44
CA PHE A 310 2.19 1.24 9.51
C PHE A 310 3.38 2.07 10.00
N SER A 311 3.20 3.38 10.15
CA SER A 311 4.24 4.34 10.54
C SER A 311 4.28 4.59 12.05
N PRO A 312 5.25 5.40 12.52
CA PRO A 312 5.33 5.89 13.90
C PRO A 312 4.05 6.54 14.42
N LEU A 313 3.25 7.17 13.54
CA LEU A 313 2.02 7.86 13.94
C LEU A 313 0.94 6.90 14.44
N ALA A 314 1.01 5.61 14.09
CA ALA A 314 0.22 4.56 14.73
C ALA A 314 0.58 4.33 16.21
N GLN A 315 1.77 4.77 16.62
CA GLN A 315 2.46 4.32 17.83
C GLN A 315 2.59 5.42 18.91
N VAL A 316 2.73 6.70 18.54
CA VAL A 316 3.10 7.80 19.49
C VAL A 316 1.91 8.59 20.06
N ASN A 317 0.78 7.97 20.40
CA ASN A 317 -0.36 8.74 20.95
C ASN A 317 -0.80 9.93 20.06
N ALA A 318 -0.81 9.73 18.73
CA ALA A 318 -1.47 10.63 17.80
C ALA A 318 -2.83 10.07 17.31
N PRO A 319 -3.71 9.56 18.20
CA PRO A 319 -4.99 9.00 17.76
C PRO A 319 -5.87 10.09 17.13
N TYR A 320 -5.66 11.37 17.46
CA TYR A 320 -6.32 12.49 16.81
C TYR A 320 -5.91 12.63 15.33
N THR A 321 -4.61 12.61 15.01
CA THR A 321 -4.13 12.70 13.62
C THR A 321 -4.66 11.53 12.79
N ARG A 322 -4.63 10.32 13.35
CA ARG A 322 -5.18 9.13 12.67
C ARG A 322 -6.69 9.18 12.54
N LEU A 323 -7.39 9.64 13.56
CA LEU A 323 -8.84 9.85 13.51
C LEU A 323 -9.19 10.84 12.40
N VAL A 324 -8.53 11.99 12.35
CA VAL A 324 -8.75 13.00 11.30
C VAL A 324 -8.51 12.41 9.93
N ASN A 325 -7.39 11.71 9.74
CA ASN A 325 -7.10 11.04 8.47
C ASN A 325 -8.19 10.01 8.12
N HIS A 326 -8.54 9.09 9.02
CA HIS A 326 -9.54 8.06 8.73
C HIS A 326 -10.94 8.61 8.54
N VAL A 327 -11.33 9.68 9.25
CA VAL A 327 -12.60 10.37 9.02
C VAL A 327 -12.60 11.03 7.65
N PHE A 328 -11.51 11.69 7.26
CA PHE A 328 -11.38 12.30 5.94
C PHE A 328 -11.35 11.25 4.82
N CYS A 329 -10.59 10.16 5.00
CA CYS A 329 -10.63 8.99 4.13
C CYS A 329 -12.06 8.46 4.01
N LEU A 330 -12.72 8.16 5.13
CA LEU A 330 -14.05 7.57 5.16
C LEU A 330 -15.08 8.48 4.47
N ALA A 331 -15.08 9.78 4.78
CA ALA A 331 -15.94 10.75 4.11
C ALA A 331 -15.69 10.78 2.60
N SER A 332 -14.42 10.79 2.18
CA SER A 332 -14.03 10.75 0.77
C SER A 332 -14.48 9.45 0.09
N GLN A 333 -14.31 8.30 0.75
CA GLN A 333 -14.76 7.00 0.24
C GLN A 333 -16.29 6.98 0.08
N ILE A 334 -17.05 7.48 1.06
CA ILE A 334 -18.52 7.55 0.97
C ILE A 334 -18.95 8.46 -0.18
N ALA A 335 -18.33 9.64 -0.29
CA ALA A 335 -18.67 10.61 -1.34
C ALA A 335 -18.35 10.08 -2.74
N PHE A 336 -17.12 9.62 -2.98
CA PHE A 336 -16.67 9.23 -4.32
C PHE A 336 -17.03 7.78 -4.66
N ARG A 337 -16.83 6.84 -3.73
CA ARG A 337 -17.04 5.40 -3.96
C ARG A 337 -18.42 4.88 -3.56
N GLY A 338 -19.21 5.70 -2.88
CA GLY A 338 -20.63 5.45 -2.59
C GLY A 338 -21.52 6.27 -3.49
N ILE A 339 -21.61 7.58 -3.22
CA ILE A 339 -22.61 8.47 -3.86
C ILE A 339 -22.27 8.71 -5.33
N TYR A 340 -21.08 9.24 -5.61
CA TYR A 340 -20.67 9.54 -6.99
C TYR A 340 -20.51 8.28 -7.84
N TRP A 341 -20.09 7.17 -7.21
CA TRP A 341 -20.00 5.86 -7.86
C TRP A 341 -21.34 5.39 -8.45
N MET A 342 -22.47 5.58 -7.75
CA MET A 342 -23.80 5.26 -8.31
C MET A 342 -24.06 6.02 -9.62
N ARG A 343 -23.66 7.29 -9.68
CA ARG A 343 -23.76 8.11 -10.90
C ARG A 343 -22.84 7.59 -12.00
N ILE A 344 -21.58 7.27 -11.69
CA ILE A 344 -20.64 6.68 -12.65
C ILE A 344 -21.21 5.39 -13.23
N CYS A 345 -21.73 4.50 -12.37
CA CYS A 345 -22.31 3.24 -12.81
C CYS A 345 -23.49 3.45 -13.75
N TYR A 346 -24.44 4.31 -13.36
CA TYR A 346 -25.60 4.64 -14.18
C TYR A 346 -25.17 5.20 -15.55
N LEU A 347 -24.31 6.23 -15.56
CA LEU A 347 -23.88 6.86 -16.81
C LEU A 347 -23.11 5.91 -17.71
N SER A 348 -22.24 5.06 -17.14
CA SER A 348 -21.46 4.09 -17.91
C SER A 348 -22.37 3.03 -18.55
N VAL A 349 -23.32 2.49 -17.79
CA VAL A 349 -24.26 1.47 -18.29
C VAL A 349 -25.19 2.05 -19.36
N VAL A 350 -25.78 3.22 -19.12
CA VAL A 350 -26.66 3.90 -20.09
C VAL A 350 -25.89 4.24 -21.37
N HIS A 351 -24.66 4.73 -21.25
CA HIS A 351 -23.81 5.00 -22.39
C HIS A 351 -23.55 3.73 -23.20
N CYS A 352 -23.14 2.64 -22.55
CA CYS A 352 -22.91 1.36 -23.23
C CYS A 352 -24.19 0.82 -23.88
N LEU A 353 -25.35 0.93 -23.23
CA LEU A 353 -26.63 0.54 -23.81
C LEU A 353 -26.95 1.31 -25.09
N GLY A 354 -26.74 2.63 -25.06
CA GLY A 354 -27.07 3.51 -26.18
C GLY A 354 -26.09 3.44 -27.36
N THR A 355 -24.83 3.08 -27.11
CA THR A 355 -23.77 3.13 -28.14
C THR A 355 -23.21 1.77 -28.55
N LEU A 356 -23.13 0.81 -27.62
CA LEU A 356 -22.46 -0.48 -27.81
C LEU A 356 -23.43 -1.67 -27.69
N GLY A 357 -24.67 -1.42 -27.27
CA GLY A 357 -25.73 -2.42 -27.10
C GLY A 357 -25.70 -3.16 -25.76
N VAL A 358 -26.67 -4.07 -25.61
CA VAL A 358 -27.00 -4.75 -24.34
C VAL A 358 -25.84 -5.59 -23.82
N GLY A 359 -25.11 -6.30 -24.69
CA GLY A 359 -24.00 -7.16 -24.27
C GLY A 359 -22.88 -6.38 -23.57
N ALA A 360 -22.43 -5.27 -24.18
CA ALA A 360 -21.40 -4.41 -23.60
C ALA A 360 -21.85 -3.79 -22.26
N ALA A 361 -23.12 -3.37 -22.18
CA ALA A 361 -23.69 -2.84 -20.94
C ALA A 361 -23.71 -3.87 -19.80
N ILE A 362 -24.05 -5.13 -20.07
CA ILE A 362 -24.02 -6.21 -19.07
C ILE A 362 -22.60 -6.47 -18.58
N ILE A 363 -21.61 -6.49 -19.49
CA ILE A 363 -20.20 -6.69 -19.14
C ILE A 363 -19.71 -5.56 -18.23
N VAL A 364 -19.95 -4.31 -18.62
CA VAL A 364 -19.57 -3.13 -17.83
C VAL A 364 -20.29 -3.13 -16.48
N ALA A 365 -21.60 -3.39 -16.43
CA ALA A 365 -22.34 -3.50 -15.17
C ALA A 365 -21.75 -4.57 -14.23
N SER A 366 -21.36 -5.73 -14.78
CA SER A 366 -20.76 -6.82 -14.01
C SER A 366 -19.39 -6.43 -13.45
N MET A 367 -18.54 -5.78 -14.26
CA MET A 367 -17.24 -5.28 -13.79
C MET A 367 -17.41 -4.22 -12.69
N LEU A 368 -18.34 -3.28 -12.86
CA LEU A 368 -18.62 -2.24 -11.86
C LEU A 368 -19.20 -2.82 -10.56
N LEU A 369 -19.96 -3.92 -10.64
CA LEU A 369 -20.44 -4.64 -9.45
C LEU A 369 -19.27 -5.25 -8.66
N LEU A 370 -18.28 -5.83 -9.34
CA LEU A 370 -17.07 -6.36 -8.68
C LEU A 370 -16.29 -5.24 -7.96
N PHE A 371 -16.14 -4.08 -8.59
CA PHE A 371 -15.55 -2.90 -7.93
C PHE A 371 -16.37 -2.42 -6.73
N THR A 372 -17.70 -2.54 -6.78
CA THR A 372 -18.57 -2.16 -5.66
C THR A 372 -18.30 -3.03 -4.43
N LEU A 373 -18.09 -4.34 -4.61
CA LEU A 373 -17.72 -5.23 -3.51
C LEU A 373 -16.39 -4.81 -2.87
N PHE A 374 -15.40 -4.47 -3.70
CA PHE A 374 -14.12 -3.95 -3.23
C PHE A 374 -14.25 -2.62 -2.46
N ASN A 375 -15.09 -1.70 -2.95
CA ASN A 375 -15.34 -0.42 -2.29
C ASN A 375 -15.97 -0.59 -0.90
N VAL A 376 -16.86 -1.57 -0.73
CA VAL A 376 -17.49 -1.88 0.56
C VAL A 376 -16.45 -2.30 1.60
N ASP A 377 -15.46 -3.11 1.22
CA ASP A 377 -14.41 -3.56 2.15
C ASP A 377 -13.51 -2.40 2.59
N PHE A 378 -13.20 -1.46 1.69
CA PHE A 378 -12.45 -0.24 2.03
C PHE A 378 -13.19 0.66 3.02
N VAL A 379 -14.50 0.85 2.81
CA VAL A 379 -15.35 1.61 3.73
C VAL A 379 -15.38 0.93 5.10
N LYS A 380 -15.59 -0.39 5.15
CA LYS A 380 -15.59 -1.16 6.41
C LYS A 380 -14.26 -1.05 7.15
N PHE A 381 -13.14 -1.12 6.43
CA PHE A 381 -11.80 -0.94 7.00
C PHE A 381 -11.67 0.42 7.69
N HIS A 382 -11.96 1.51 6.99
CA HIS A 382 -11.82 2.86 7.55
C HIS A 382 -12.83 3.16 8.66
N MET A 383 -14.06 2.62 8.58
CA MET A 383 -15.01 2.69 9.70
C MET A 383 -14.46 2.02 10.95
N LYS A 384 -13.84 0.85 10.81
CA LYS A 384 -13.26 0.10 11.92
C LYS A 384 -12.05 0.82 12.51
N ALA A 385 -11.16 1.34 11.67
CA ALA A 385 -10.00 2.14 12.11
C ALA A 385 -10.43 3.42 12.83
N THR A 386 -11.45 4.12 12.31
CA THR A 386 -12.06 5.31 12.94
C THR A 386 -12.61 4.99 14.33
N LYS A 387 -13.42 3.92 14.44
CA LYS A 387 -13.98 3.47 15.73
C LYS A 387 -12.86 3.12 16.71
N ALA A 388 -11.82 2.42 16.25
CA ALA A 388 -10.71 2.04 17.08
C ALA A 388 -9.96 3.26 17.63
N CYS A 389 -9.67 4.27 16.79
CA CYS A 389 -9.03 5.52 17.22
C CYS A 389 -9.90 6.28 18.24
N TRP A 390 -11.21 6.34 18.00
CA TRP A 390 -12.16 6.98 18.92
C TRP A 390 -12.20 6.30 20.28
N THR A 391 -12.25 4.96 20.32
CA THR A 391 -12.22 4.19 21.56
C THR A 391 -10.93 4.47 22.33
N LYS A 392 -9.77 4.54 21.66
CA LYS A 392 -8.48 4.84 22.30
C LYS A 392 -8.49 6.24 22.93
N ILE A 393 -8.94 7.27 22.21
CA ILE A 393 -9.07 8.65 22.74
C ILE A 393 -9.96 8.68 23.98
N ARG A 394 -11.07 7.95 23.96
CA ARG A 394 -11.98 7.89 25.10
C ARG A 394 -11.34 7.19 26.31
N GLN A 395 -10.54 6.15 26.09
CA GLN A 395 -9.81 5.46 27.15
C GLN A 395 -8.74 6.36 27.77
N GLU A 396 -7.97 7.09 26.96
CA GLU A 396 -6.99 8.09 27.44
C GLU A 396 -7.65 9.14 28.33
N LYS A 397 -8.75 9.76 27.85
CA LYS A 397 -9.50 10.76 28.64
C LYS A 397 -10.15 10.24 29.92
N MET A 398 -10.45 8.94 30.01
CA MET A 398 -11.02 8.34 31.22
C MET A 398 -9.93 7.88 32.19
N GLY A 399 -8.76 7.46 31.68
CA GLY A 399 -7.58 7.19 32.50
C GLY A 399 -7.08 8.43 33.21
N ASP A 400 -7.03 9.57 32.51
CA ASP A 400 -6.62 10.88 33.07
C ASP A 400 -7.58 11.43 34.14
N LYS A 401 -8.78 10.85 34.30
CA LYS A 401 -9.75 11.25 35.34
C LYS A 401 -9.63 10.42 36.63
N ILE A 402 -8.82 9.37 36.62
CA ILE A 402 -8.67 8.42 37.73
C ILE A 402 -7.27 8.55 38.39
N SER A 403 -6.32 9.21 37.73
CA SER A 403 -5.10 9.77 38.33
C SER A 403 -5.37 11.15 38.92
#